data_AF-W2Z127-F1
#
_entry.id   AF-W2Z127-F1
#
_cell.length_a   1.000
_cell.length_b   1.000
_cell.length_c   1.000
_cell.angle_alpha   90.00
_cell.angle_beta   90.00
_cell.angle_gamma   90.00
#
_symmetry.space_group_name_H-M   'P 1'
#
loop_
_entity.id
_entity.type
_entity.pdbx_description
1 polymer ?
#
loop_
_entity_poly.entity_id
_entity_poly.type
_entity_poly.pdbx_seq_one_letter_code
_entity_poly.pdbx_strand_id
1 'polypeptide(L)'
;MTFPAELEGSLPGKRFLVNYKGEFSSFDDSFSAFWFVILTLATAGYGDLEPVTSSGKLVAVVAMIFGACYTVMPLTLVGSQFNKSYLEYKRREALLRTKQEV
;
A
#
# COMPACT_ATOMS: atom_id res chain seq x y z
N MET A 1 28.85 15.26 25.74
CA MET A 1 28.31 14.09 25.01
C MET A 1 27.21 13.49 25.88
N THR A 2 26.00 14.04 25.79
CA THR A 2 24.83 13.58 26.55
C THR A 2 24.17 12.47 25.77
N PHE A 3 24.26 11.23 26.27
CA PHE A 3 23.45 10.13 25.76
C PHE A 3 21.97 10.45 26.02
N PRO A 4 21.07 10.26 25.04
CA PRO A 4 19.65 10.52 25.24
C PRO A 4 19.07 9.51 26.25
N ALA A 5 18.25 10.02 27.19
CA ALA A 5 17.66 9.25 28.29
C ALA A 5 16.79 8.06 27.84
N GLU A 6 16.36 8.05 26.58
CA GLU A 6 15.58 6.98 25.96
C GLU A 6 16.32 5.62 25.85
N LEU A 7 17.64 5.60 26.04
CA LEU A 7 18.46 4.39 25.91
C LEU A 7 18.65 3.61 27.22
N GLU A 8 18.17 4.13 28.36
CA GLU A 8 18.41 3.52 29.69
C GLU A 8 17.62 2.20 29.91
N GLY A 9 16.55 1.97 29.12
CA GLY A 9 15.71 0.76 29.20
C GLY A 9 15.84 -0.21 28.02
N SER A 10 16.76 0.05 27.08
CA SER A 10 16.86 -0.73 25.84
C SER A 10 17.87 -1.87 25.97
N LEU A 11 17.45 -3.10 25.65
CA LEU A 11 18.24 -4.32 25.80
C LEU A 11 19.64 -4.20 25.15
N PRO A 12 20.71 -4.65 25.84
CA PRO A 12 22.07 -4.58 25.30
C PRO A 12 22.17 -5.41 24.02
N GLY A 13 22.43 -4.75 22.90
CA GLY A 13 22.62 -5.39 21.58
C GLY A 13 21.59 -5.03 20.52
N LYS A 14 20.53 -4.27 20.84
CA LYS A 14 19.60 -3.75 19.82
C LYS A 14 20.29 -2.60 19.05
N ARG A 15 20.60 -2.85 17.77
CA ARG A 15 21.21 -1.86 16.88
C ARG A 15 20.09 -0.95 16.34
N PHE A 16 20.16 0.33 16.67
CA PHE A 16 19.28 1.35 16.12
C PHE A 16 20.00 2.05 14.97
N LEU A 17 19.35 2.17 13.82
CA LEU A 17 19.85 2.94 12.71
C LEU A 17 19.60 4.42 12.99
N VAL A 18 20.67 5.11 13.42
CA VAL A 18 20.67 6.55 13.64
C VAL A 18 21.08 7.24 12.34
N ASN A 19 20.24 8.16 11.86
CA ASN A 19 20.54 8.94 10.66
C ASN A 19 21.74 9.88 10.91
N TYR A 20 22.33 10.48 9.88
CA TYR A 20 23.47 11.42 10.00
C TYR A 20 23.16 12.65 10.87
N LYS A 21 21.88 12.89 11.18
CA LYS A 21 21.38 13.96 12.06
C LYS A 21 21.17 13.55 13.52
N GLY A 22 21.39 12.29 13.89
CA GLY A 22 21.18 11.80 15.26
C GLY A 22 19.75 11.37 15.58
N GLU A 23 18.83 11.37 14.60
CA GLU A 23 17.44 10.94 14.78
C GLU A 23 17.25 9.46 14.45
N PHE A 24 16.26 8.83 15.09
CA PHE A 24 15.86 7.46 14.81
C PHE A 24 15.36 7.33 13.37
N SER A 25 15.92 6.39 12.61
CA SER A 25 15.39 6.03 11.29
C SER A 25 13.99 5.42 11.45
N SER A 26 13.00 5.96 10.76
CA SER A 26 11.66 5.34 10.68
C SER A 26 11.72 3.91 10.10
N PHE A 27 12.76 3.58 9.33
CA PHE A 27 12.97 2.25 8.77
C PHE A 27 14.10 1.52 9.52
N ASP A 28 13.81 1.05 10.72
CA ASP A 28 14.80 0.36 11.58
C ASP A 28 14.91 -1.14 11.26
N ASP A 29 13.84 -1.73 10.69
CA ASP A 29 13.79 -3.12 10.28
C ASP A 29 13.12 -3.32 8.90
N SER A 30 13.42 -4.44 8.24
CA SER A 30 12.83 -4.79 6.95
C SER A 30 11.31 -4.91 7.02
N PHE A 31 10.76 -5.42 8.12
CA PHE A 31 9.31 -5.54 8.30
C PHE A 31 8.62 -4.17 8.41
N SER A 32 9.26 -3.18 9.04
CA SER A 32 8.74 -1.80 9.10
C SER A 32 8.71 -1.15 7.71
N ALA A 33 9.70 -1.43 6.86
CA ALA A 33 9.69 -0.97 5.48
C ALA A 33 8.55 -1.62 4.66
N PHE A 34 8.31 -2.93 4.83
CA PHE A 34 7.17 -3.59 4.19
C PHE A 34 5.84 -3.03 4.66
N TRP A 35 5.69 -2.74 5.95
CA TRP A 35 4.49 -2.11 6.49
C TRP A 35 4.19 -0.78 5.79
N PHE A 36 5.19 0.11 5.72
CA PHE A 36 5.06 1.37 4.99
C PHE A 36 4.67 1.16 3.51
N VAL A 37 5.34 0.24 2.82
CA VAL A 37 5.07 -0.03 1.40
C VAL A 37 3.66 -0.57 1.18
N ILE A 38 3.19 -1.49 2.01
CA ILE A 38 1.85 -2.08 1.92
C ILE A 38 0.79 -1.01 2.15
N LEU A 39 0.93 -0.18 3.19
CA LEU A 39 -0.03 0.90 3.47
C LEU A 39 -0.05 1.96 2.37
N THR A 40 1.11 2.27 1.81
CA THR A 40 1.24 3.22 0.70
C THR A 40 0.59 2.67 -0.56
N LEU A 41 0.82 1.39 -0.86
CA LEU A 41 0.19 0.69 -1.99
C LEU A 41 -1.33 0.56 -1.83
N ALA A 42 -1.79 0.33 -0.60
CA ALA A 42 -3.20 0.29 -0.24
C ALA A 42 -3.84 1.68 -0.12
N THR A 43 -3.08 2.77 -0.29
CA THR A 43 -3.52 4.17 -0.12
C THR A 43 -4.10 4.50 1.28
N ALA A 44 -3.82 3.66 2.28
CA ALA A 44 -4.32 3.85 3.66
C ALA A 44 -3.56 4.98 4.37
N GLY A 45 -2.23 5.00 4.23
CA GLY A 45 -1.39 6.13 4.64
C GLY A 45 -1.58 6.57 6.10
N TYR A 46 -1.43 5.67 7.08
CA TYR A 46 -1.57 6.03 8.50
C TYR A 46 -0.58 7.11 8.97
N GLY A 47 0.55 7.29 8.28
CA GLY A 47 1.53 8.33 8.59
C GLY A 47 2.41 8.04 9.79
N ASP A 48 2.39 6.79 10.29
CA ASP A 48 3.25 6.29 11.36
C ASP A 48 4.71 6.12 10.91
N LEU A 49 4.92 5.83 9.63
CA LEU A 49 6.23 5.74 8.98
C LEU A 49 6.25 6.64 7.75
N GLU A 50 7.22 7.55 7.68
CA GLU A 50 7.40 8.40 6.51
C GLU A 50 8.89 8.65 6.20
N PRO A 51 9.28 8.78 4.92
CA PRO A 51 10.64 9.12 4.56
C PRO A 51 10.94 10.57 4.96
N VAL A 52 11.88 10.75 5.89
CA VAL A 52 12.32 12.08 6.37
C VAL A 52 13.22 12.78 5.34
N THR A 53 13.96 12.02 4.53
CA THR A 53 14.93 12.57 3.56
C THR A 53 14.26 13.06 2.28
N SER A 54 14.73 14.19 1.73
CA SER A 54 14.20 14.76 0.47
C SER A 54 14.29 13.79 -0.71
N SER A 55 15.38 13.01 -0.79
CA SER A 55 15.54 11.97 -1.80
C SER A 55 14.58 10.79 -1.58
N GLY A 56 14.36 10.38 -0.32
CA GLY A 56 13.41 9.33 0.03
C GLY A 56 11.96 9.70 -0.30
N LYS A 57 11.58 10.97 -0.09
CA LYS A 57 10.26 11.50 -0.48
C LYS A 57 10.03 11.39 -1.99
N LEU A 58 11.04 11.72 -2.80
CA LEU A 58 10.93 11.60 -4.27
C LEU A 58 10.70 10.15 -4.70
N VAL A 59 11.44 9.20 -4.12
CA VAL A 59 11.28 7.77 -4.39
C VAL A 59 9.90 7.28 -3.95
N ALA A 60 9.41 7.73 -2.79
CA ALA A 60 8.08 7.36 -2.30
C ALA A 60 6.96 7.86 -3.24
N VAL A 61 7.07 9.08 -3.77
CA VAL A 61 6.10 9.60 -4.75
C VAL A 61 6.07 8.75 -6.02
N VAL A 62 7.24 8.40 -6.55
CA VAL A 62 7.33 7.54 -7.73
C VAL A 62 6.74 6.16 -7.45
N ALA A 63 7.06 5.57 -6.30
CA ALA A 63 6.52 4.27 -5.87
C ALA A 63 4.99 4.30 -5.71
N MET A 64 4.42 5.39 -5.20
CA MET A 64 2.95 5.57 -5.10
C MET A 64 2.27 5.52 -6.47
N ILE A 65 2.83 6.21 -7.47
CA ILE A 65 2.26 6.25 -8.82
C ILE A 65 2.27 4.85 -9.43
N PHE A 66 3.42 4.15 -9.38
CA PHE A 66 3.51 2.79 -9.89
C PHE A 66 2.63 1.80 -9.12
N GLY A 67 2.56 1.96 -7.81
CA GLY A 67 1.69 1.15 -6.95
C GLY A 67 0.21 1.28 -7.33
N ALA A 68 -0.27 2.51 -7.54
CA ALA A 68 -1.64 2.75 -7.98
C ALA A 68 -1.93 2.13 -9.36
N CYS A 69 -0.99 2.24 -10.31
CA CYS A 69 -1.13 1.56 -11.61
C CYS A 69 -1.23 0.03 -11.45
N TYR A 70 -0.47 -0.54 -10.52
CA TYR A 70 -0.48 -1.98 -10.27
C TYR A 70 -1.79 -2.46 -9.62
N THR A 71 -2.39 -1.71 -8.69
CA THR A 71 -3.65 -2.08 -8.05
C THR A 71 -4.87 -1.99 -8.99
N VAL A 72 -4.80 -1.16 -10.05
CA VAL A 72 -5.86 -1.07 -11.07
C VAL A 72 -5.98 -2.35 -11.91
N MET A 73 -4.89 -3.08 -12.10
CA MET A 73 -4.87 -4.31 -12.90
C MET A 73 -5.81 -5.40 -12.35
N PRO A 74 -5.68 -5.84 -11.08
CA PRO A 74 -6.58 -6.84 -10.50
C PRO A 74 -8.02 -6.32 -10.37
N LEU A 75 -8.20 -5.02 -10.09
CA LEU A 75 -9.54 -4.41 -10.02
C LEU A 75 -10.27 -4.52 -11.38
N THR A 76 -9.56 -4.21 -12.47
CA THR A 76 -10.09 -4.32 -13.83
C THR A 76 -10.36 -5.78 -14.21
N LEU A 77 -9.46 -6.69 -13.84
CA LEU A 77 -9.63 -8.12 -14.10
C LEU A 77 -10.93 -8.63 -13.46
N VAL A 78 -11.14 -8.35 -12.17
CA VAL A 78 -12.35 -8.74 -11.45
C VAL A 78 -13.58 -8.06 -12.05
N GLY A 79 -13.52 -6.74 -12.31
CA GLY A 79 -14.61 -5.98 -12.93
C GLY A 79 -15.04 -6.54 -14.29
N SER A 80 -14.09 -7.00 -15.11
CA SER A 80 -14.38 -7.58 -16.42
C SER A 80 -15.21 -8.88 -16.32
N GLN A 81 -14.94 -9.71 -15.31
CA GLN A 81 -15.66 -10.97 -15.11
C GLN A 81 -17.06 -10.71 -14.56
N PHE A 82 -17.20 -9.78 -13.61
CA PHE A 82 -18.52 -9.34 -13.15
C PHE A 82 -19.37 -8.78 -14.30
N ASN A 83 -18.78 -7.95 -15.16
CA ASN A 83 -19.49 -7.40 -16.31
C ASN A 83 -19.96 -8.50 -17.29
N LYS A 84 -19.14 -9.50 -17.58
CA LYS A 84 -19.55 -10.65 -18.43
C LYS A 84 -20.73 -11.40 -17.82
N SER A 85 -20.64 -11.79 -16.56
CA SER A 85 -21.73 -12.50 -15.87
C SER A 85 -23.02 -11.67 -15.82
N TYR A 86 -22.90 -10.36 -15.60
CA TYR A 86 -24.04 -9.44 -15.61
C TYR A 86 -24.70 -9.34 -16.99
N LEU A 87 -23.91 -9.25 -18.06
CA LEU A 87 -24.42 -9.20 -19.43
C LEU A 87 -25.08 -10.52 -19.85
N GLU A 88 -24.52 -11.66 -19.44
CA GLU A 88 -25.13 -12.97 -19.68
C GLU A 88 -26.48 -13.11 -18.96
N TYR A 89 -26.57 -12.65 -17.70
CA TYR A 89 -27.82 -12.61 -16.96
C TYR A 89 -28.88 -11.78 -17.69
N LYS A 90 -28.54 -10.54 -18.09
CA LYS A 90 -29.44 -9.66 -18.86
C LYS A 90 -29.88 -10.26 -20.19
N ARG A 91 -28.96 -10.92 -20.92
CA ARG A 91 -29.29 -11.58 -22.19
C ARG A 91 -30.27 -12.73 -21.98
N ARG A 92 -30.12 -13.51 -20.90
CA ARG A 92 -31.07 -14.58 -20.55
C ARG A 92 -32.45 -14.02 -20.24
N GLU A 93 -32.54 -12.91 -19.50
CA GLU A 93 -33.82 -12.25 -19.23
C GLU A 93 -34.51 -11.74 -20.51
N ALA A 94 -33.76 -11.13 -21.43
CA ALA A 94 -34.30 -10.65 -22.71
C ALA A 94 -34.88 -11.81 -23.55
N LEU A 95 -34.20 -12.95 -23.59
CA LEU A 95 -34.67 -14.14 -24.29
C LEU A 95 -35.93 -14.75 -23.66
N LEU A 96 -36.06 -14.69 -22.33
CA LEU A 96 -37.26 -15.15 -21.64
C LEU A 96 -38.47 -14.26 -21.97
N ARG A 97 -38.28 -12.94 -22.05
CA ARG A 97 -39.35 -12.01 -22.44
C ARG A 97 -39.84 -12.25 -23.87
N THR A 98 -38.92 -12.39 -24.83
CA THR A 98 -39.32 -12.66 -26.23
C THR A 98 -40.04 -14.01 -26.40
N LYS A 99 -39.70 -15.03 -25.60
CA LYS A 99 -40.44 -16.31 -25.62
C LYS A 99 -41.85 -16.23 -25.04
N GLN A 100 -42.18 -15.22 -24.24
CA GLN A 100 -43.54 -15.03 -23.71
C GLN A 100 -44.44 -14.24 -24.66
N GLU A 101 -43.85 -13.53 -25.63
CA GLU A 101 -44.58 -12.72 -26.61
C GLU A 101 -44.91 -13.48 -27.91
N VAL A 102 -44.42 -14.73 -28.07
CA VAL A 102 -44.66 -15.62 -29.22
C VAL A 102 -45.53 -16.80 -28.78
#